data_AF-A0A4S8JJI5-F1
#
_entry.id   AF-A0A4S8JJI5-F1
#
_cell.length_a   1.000
_cell.length_b   1.000
_cell.length_c   1.000
_cell.angle_alpha   90.00
_cell.angle_beta   90.00
_cell.angle_gamma   90.00
#
_symmetry.space_group_name_H-M   'P 1'
#
loop_
_entity.id
_entity.type
_entity.pdbx_description
1 polymer ?
#
loop_
_entity_poly.entity_id
_entity_poly.type
_entity_poly.pdbx_seq_one_letter_code
_entity_poly.pdbx_strand_id
1 'polypeptide(L)'
;MGDIPSSNVVHGTSDAPDALAQALQEKVAALLLLSQQEERHLLEGDLNNALEKKLEELQRNLSQVTNEKVKALMELAELKRDYQLLNENRLHSIKHGSHMVDPGKSTTIREQEGKLKNILKRTYLRRWMVHDQSQQETDFLKSTEENSPTIKTDSSIDIARLKVENAALRESIANLERLTSSIHRLHILLLKVQDEASSDGTKEGTTQAVSNIVMEAKQVKTALGGLLPVSWSGDEADAIIYTSLHEPSDPSEASKPEKLDAVSAAGLEMVDLLILAAQLQQESLGERCLDPHNTTSG
;
A
#
# COMPACT_ATOMS: atom_id res chain seq x y z
N MET A 1 99.66 39.77 54.46
CA MET A 1 99.61 39.05 53.18
C MET A 1 98.65 37.90 53.40
N GLY A 2 97.36 38.00 53.11
CA GLY A 2 96.73 38.61 51.95
C GLY A 2 95.86 37.49 51.37
N ASP A 3 94.55 37.61 51.56
CA ASP A 3 93.52 36.67 51.14
C ASP A 3 93.58 36.36 49.64
N ILE A 4 93.31 35.11 49.25
CA ILE A 4 92.45 34.81 48.09
C ILE A 4 91.58 33.59 48.43
N PRO A 5 90.28 33.77 48.74
CA PRO A 5 89.32 32.69 48.65
C PRO A 5 89.08 32.38 47.17
N SER A 6 89.12 31.09 46.80
CA SER A 6 88.65 30.63 45.48
C SER A 6 87.20 31.07 45.30
N SER A 7 87.02 32.15 44.57
CA SER A 7 85.76 32.64 44.06
C SER A 7 85.10 31.51 43.28
N ASN A 8 84.03 30.94 43.85
CA ASN A 8 83.00 30.28 43.08
C ASN A 8 82.50 31.32 42.06
N VAL A 9 83.00 31.20 40.84
CA VAL A 9 82.45 31.93 39.69
C VAL A 9 81.01 31.49 39.56
N VAL A 10 80.13 32.39 39.99
CA VAL A 10 78.70 32.43 39.70
C VAL A 10 78.51 32.13 38.21
N HIS A 11 78.11 30.90 37.91
CA HIS A 11 77.50 30.53 36.64
C HIS A 11 76.05 31.03 36.69
N GLY A 12 75.89 32.35 36.59
CA GLY A 12 74.61 33.03 36.85
C GLY A 12 73.91 33.57 35.62
N THR A 13 74.42 33.33 34.41
CA THR A 13 73.88 33.96 33.19
C THR A 13 73.72 33.04 31.99
N SER A 14 74.17 31.78 32.06
CA SER A 14 74.03 30.82 30.93
C SER A 14 72.61 30.27 30.77
N ASP A 15 71.83 30.20 31.86
CA ASP A 15 70.50 29.58 31.84
C ASP A 15 69.37 30.56 31.46
N ALA A 16 69.66 31.87 31.42
CA ALA A 16 68.68 32.90 31.07
C ALA A 16 68.15 32.80 29.61
N PRO A 17 69.00 32.62 28.58
CA PRO A 17 68.52 32.43 27.21
C PRO A 17 67.78 31.09 27.02
N ASP A 18 68.21 30.02 27.69
CA ASP A 18 67.56 28.71 27.61
C ASP A 18 66.20 28.70 28.33
N ALA A 19 66.11 29.35 29.49
CA ALA A 19 64.84 29.57 30.19
C ALA A 19 63.87 30.43 29.37
N LEU A 20 64.38 31.43 28.63
CA LEU A 20 63.56 32.23 27.70
C LEU A 20 63.07 31.40 26.51
N ALA A 21 63.94 30.59 25.90
CA ALA A 21 63.58 29.71 24.80
C ALA A 21 62.51 28.68 25.24
N GLN A 22 62.67 28.11 26.43
CA GLN A 22 61.69 27.21 27.03
C GLN A 22 60.36 27.93 27.31
N ALA A 23 60.39 29.13 27.90
CA ALA A 23 59.17 29.93 28.15
C ALA A 23 58.45 30.31 26.85
N LEU A 24 59.19 30.61 25.78
CA LEU A 24 58.61 30.86 24.46
C LEU A 24 57.99 29.59 23.87
N GLN A 25 58.65 28.44 23.99
CA GLN A 25 58.11 27.16 23.54
C GLN A 25 56.83 26.78 24.31
N GLU A 26 56.83 26.96 25.62
CA GLU A 26 55.65 26.72 26.47
C GLU A 26 54.50 27.67 26.12
N LYS A 27 54.79 28.96 25.86
CA LYS A 27 53.77 29.91 25.40
C LYS A 27 53.19 29.53 24.03
N VAL A 28 54.03 29.10 23.09
CA VAL A 28 53.56 28.63 21.77
C VAL A 28 52.70 27.38 21.93
N ALA A 29 53.11 26.43 22.77
CA ALA A 29 52.32 25.23 23.07
C ALA A 29 50.98 25.58 23.72
N ALA A 30 50.97 26.53 24.68
CA ALA A 30 49.75 27.01 25.32
C ALA A 30 48.81 27.72 24.34
N LEU A 31 49.33 28.55 23.43
CA LEU A 31 48.54 29.22 22.40
C LEU A 31 47.96 28.24 21.37
N LEU A 32 48.71 27.19 20.98
CA LEU A 32 48.19 26.15 20.10
C LEU A 32 47.05 25.36 20.75
N LEU A 33 47.19 25.01 22.03
CA LEU A 33 46.12 24.36 22.80
C LEU A 33 44.88 25.26 22.92
N LEU A 34 45.07 26.55 23.24
CA LEU A 34 43.96 27.52 23.30
C LEU A 34 43.27 27.67 21.94
N SER A 35 44.03 27.75 20.84
CA SER A 35 43.48 27.84 19.49
C SER A 35 42.65 26.61 19.13
N GLN A 36 43.11 25.40 19.48
CA GLN A 36 42.35 24.17 19.22
C GLN A 36 41.09 24.09 20.10
N GLN A 37 41.17 24.58 21.34
CA GLN A 37 40.02 24.62 22.23
C GLN A 37 38.96 25.61 21.73
N GLU A 38 39.37 26.77 21.23
CA GLU A 38 38.47 27.77 20.64
C GLU A 38 37.79 27.21 19.37
N GLU A 39 38.53 26.53 18.49
CA GLU A 39 37.97 25.87 17.30
C GLU A 39 36.94 24.81 17.69
N ARG A 40 37.24 23.93 18.66
CA ARG A 40 36.28 22.94 19.17
C ARG A 40 35.03 23.59 19.74
N HIS A 41 35.19 24.66 20.52
CA HIS A 41 34.07 25.36 21.12
C HIS A 41 33.15 25.99 20.05
N LEU A 42 33.73 26.55 18.98
CA LEU A 42 32.95 27.07 17.85
C LEU A 42 32.19 25.95 17.12
N LEU A 43 32.87 24.85 16.80
CA LEU A 43 32.25 23.71 16.11
C LEU A 43 31.16 23.03 16.95
N GLU A 44 31.37 22.91 18.25
CA GLU A 44 30.36 22.39 19.19
C GLU A 44 29.14 23.32 19.26
N GLY A 45 29.36 24.64 19.27
CA GLY A 45 28.30 25.64 19.18
C GLY A 45 27.49 25.52 17.90
N ASP A 46 28.15 25.40 16.74
CA ASP A 46 27.48 25.25 15.44
C ASP A 46 26.70 23.94 15.34
N LEU A 47 27.26 22.83 15.84
CA LEU A 47 26.57 21.54 15.90
C LEU A 47 25.35 21.62 16.82
N ASN A 48 25.49 22.23 18.00
CA ASN A 48 24.39 22.37 18.94
C ASN A 48 23.26 23.24 18.36
N ASN A 49 23.60 24.35 17.69
CA ASN A 49 22.64 25.20 16.99
C ASN A 49 21.92 24.45 15.85
N ALA A 50 22.62 23.61 15.10
CA ALA A 50 22.01 22.79 14.04
C ALA A 50 21.06 21.74 14.61
N LEU A 51 21.43 21.09 15.72
CA LEU A 51 20.60 20.13 16.43
C LEU A 51 19.34 20.79 17.00
N GLU A 52 19.47 21.95 17.62
CA GLU A 52 18.34 22.71 18.18
C GLU A 52 17.34 23.09 17.08
N LYS A 53 17.81 23.61 15.94
CA LYS A 53 16.96 23.88 14.77
C LYS A 53 16.23 22.64 14.27
N LYS A 54 16.92 21.49 14.22
CA LYS A 54 16.29 20.22 13.79
C LYS A 54 15.25 19.75 14.79
N LEU A 55 15.49 19.94 16.08
CA LEU A 55 14.54 19.61 17.13
C LEU A 55 13.29 20.50 17.05
N GLU A 56 13.44 21.81 16.86
CA GLU A 56 12.33 22.73 16.65
C GLU A 56 11.51 22.40 15.39
N GLU A 57 12.19 22.06 14.28
CA GLU A 57 11.55 21.65 13.03
C GLU A 57 10.71 20.38 13.22
N LEU A 58 11.27 19.36 13.90
CA LEU A 58 10.56 18.11 14.20
C LEU A 58 9.37 18.33 15.13
N GLN A 59 9.52 19.16 16.16
CA GLN A 59 8.41 19.53 17.05
C GLN A 59 7.29 20.26 16.29
N ARG A 60 7.64 21.18 15.38
CA ARG A 60 6.67 21.87 14.52
C ARG A 60 5.95 20.88 13.62
N ASN A 61 6.68 19.99 12.95
CA ASN A 61 6.09 18.97 12.07
C ASN A 61 5.16 18.03 12.85
N LEU A 62 5.55 17.59 14.04
CA LEU A 62 4.73 16.75 14.89
C LEU A 62 3.42 17.45 15.29
N SER A 63 3.49 18.71 15.73
CA SER A 63 2.30 19.49 16.09
C SER A 63 1.39 19.72 14.88
N GLN A 64 1.95 19.99 13.70
CA GLN A 64 1.18 20.14 12.47
C GLN A 64 0.46 18.84 12.07
N VAL A 65 1.19 17.72 11.98
CA VAL A 65 0.61 16.41 11.62
C VAL A 65 -0.45 16.00 12.63
N THR A 66 -0.24 16.27 13.91
CA THR A 66 -1.24 15.98 14.96
C THR A 66 -2.50 16.81 14.76
N ASN A 67 -2.37 18.12 14.49
CA ASN A 67 -3.52 18.99 14.22
C ASN A 67 -4.28 18.58 12.96
N GLU A 68 -3.57 18.26 11.88
CA GLU A 68 -4.17 17.77 10.64
C GLU A 68 -4.90 16.45 10.85
N LYS A 69 -4.31 15.52 11.61
CA LYS A 69 -4.94 14.25 11.98
C LYS A 69 -6.20 14.45 12.81
N VAL A 70 -6.16 15.33 13.81
CA VAL A 70 -7.34 15.66 14.64
C VAL A 70 -8.45 16.25 13.77
N LYS A 71 -8.11 17.15 12.85
CA LYS A 71 -9.07 17.73 11.91
C LYS A 71 -9.70 16.68 11.00
N ALA A 72 -8.89 15.78 10.42
CA ALA A 72 -9.38 14.70 9.59
C ALA A 72 -10.29 13.73 10.36
N LEU A 73 -9.95 13.41 11.61
CA LEU A 73 -10.80 12.59 12.49
C LEU A 73 -12.12 13.29 12.83
N MET A 74 -12.10 14.61 13.05
CA MET A 74 -13.31 15.41 13.29
C MET A 74 -14.23 15.42 12.06
N GLU A 75 -13.68 15.66 10.87
CA GLU A 75 -14.42 15.61 9.60
C GLU A 75 -14.97 14.19 9.32
N LEU A 76 -14.21 13.14 9.63
CA LEU A 76 -14.66 11.75 9.52
C LEU A 76 -15.84 11.44 10.46
N ALA A 77 -15.78 11.94 11.70
CA ALA A 77 -16.86 11.77 12.67
C ALA A 77 -18.13 12.50 12.21
N GLU A 78 -18.00 13.70 11.66
CA GLU A 78 -19.11 14.45 11.07
C GLU A 78 -19.72 13.71 9.87
N LEU A 79 -18.90 13.23 8.95
CA LEU A 79 -19.37 12.47 7.79
C LEU A 79 -20.09 11.18 8.19
N LYS A 80 -19.60 10.48 9.22
CA LYS A 80 -20.26 9.29 9.76
C LYS A 80 -21.63 9.62 10.36
N ARG A 81 -21.75 10.75 11.07
CA ARG A 81 -23.03 11.23 11.61
C ARG A 81 -24.01 11.56 10.48
N ASP A 82 -23.55 12.26 9.45
CA ASP A 82 -24.38 12.60 8.29
C ASP A 82 -24.86 11.35 7.56
N TYR A 83 -23.98 10.36 7.36
CA TYR A 83 -24.35 9.08 6.76
C TYR A 83 -25.42 8.34 7.58
N GLN A 84 -25.27 8.31 8.91
CA GLN A 84 -26.28 7.69 9.80
C GLN A 84 -27.62 8.40 9.67
N LEU A 85 -27.64 9.73 9.69
CA LEU A 85 -28.87 10.53 9.53
C LEU A 85 -29.53 10.31 8.17
N LEU A 86 -28.73 10.21 7.09
CA LEU A 86 -29.24 9.93 5.75
C LEU A 86 -29.78 8.51 5.63
N ASN A 87 -29.15 7.54 6.28
CA ASN A 87 -29.60 6.15 6.33
C ASN A 87 -30.90 6.00 7.16
N GLU A 88 -31.00 6.68 8.30
CA GLU A 88 -32.24 6.77 9.10
C GLU A 88 -33.36 7.40 8.28
N ASN A 89 -33.10 8.53 7.62
CA ASN A 89 -34.08 9.21 6.77
C ASN A 89 -34.50 8.32 5.57
N ARG A 90 -33.56 7.57 4.98
CA ARG A 90 -33.88 6.57 3.94
C ARG A 90 -34.79 5.47 4.49
N LEU A 91 -34.53 4.98 5.69
CA LEU A 91 -35.35 3.96 6.35
C LEU A 91 -36.75 4.50 6.72
N HIS A 92 -36.85 5.74 7.18
CA HIS A 92 -38.12 6.42 7.46
C HIS A 92 -38.92 6.73 6.20
N SER A 93 -38.26 7.11 5.10
CA SER A 93 -38.90 7.32 3.79
C SER A 93 -39.41 6.03 3.16
N ILE A 94 -38.84 4.87 3.51
CA ILE A 94 -39.36 3.56 3.08
C ILE A 94 -40.56 3.15 3.94
N LYS A 95 -40.59 3.53 5.22
CA LYS A 95 -41.71 3.27 6.14
C LYS A 95 -42.93 4.17 5.90
N HIS A 96 -42.73 5.41 5.46
CA HIS A 96 -43.80 6.28 4.95
C HIS A 96 -43.98 6.04 3.45
N GLY A 97 -44.87 5.09 3.12
CA GLY A 97 -45.10 4.61 1.77
C GLY A 97 -45.12 5.69 0.68
N SER A 98 -44.30 5.44 -0.35
CA SER A 98 -44.32 5.98 -1.70
C SER A 98 -45.55 6.80 -2.09
N HIS A 99 -45.43 8.13 -2.13
CA HIS A 99 -46.23 8.96 -3.01
C HIS A 99 -45.44 10.20 -3.50
N MET A 100 -44.87 10.05 -4.69
CA MET A 100 -44.61 11.04 -5.76
C MET A 100 -43.22 10.88 -6.36
N VAL A 101 -43.23 10.53 -7.64
CA VAL A 101 -42.11 10.54 -8.56
C VAL A 101 -41.54 11.96 -8.64
N ASP A 102 -40.23 12.09 -8.43
CA ASP A 102 -39.45 13.17 -9.03
C ASP A 102 -38.06 12.60 -9.42
N PRO A 103 -37.70 12.56 -10.71
CA PRO A 103 -36.42 12.05 -11.18
C PRO A 103 -35.31 13.11 -10.99
N GLY A 104 -35.05 13.49 -9.73
CA GLY A 104 -34.03 14.49 -9.37
C GLY A 104 -32.81 13.94 -8.62
N LYS A 105 -32.78 12.65 -8.28
CA LYS A 105 -31.90 12.12 -7.21
C LYS A 105 -30.55 11.56 -7.65
N SER A 106 -30.22 11.54 -8.95
CA SER A 106 -28.89 11.11 -9.42
C SER A 106 -27.81 12.21 -9.31
N THR A 107 -28.21 13.45 -8.97
CA THR A 107 -27.29 14.59 -8.84
C THR A 107 -26.48 14.58 -7.54
N THR A 108 -27.00 13.98 -6.46
CA THR A 108 -26.36 14.05 -5.14
C THR A 108 -25.09 13.19 -5.03
N ILE A 109 -25.03 12.05 -5.71
CA ILE A 109 -23.83 11.19 -5.74
C ILE A 109 -22.71 11.88 -6.52
N ARG A 110 -23.04 12.51 -7.66
CA ARG A 110 -22.09 13.25 -8.51
C ARG A 110 -21.56 14.53 -7.85
N GLU A 111 -22.39 15.23 -7.08
CA GLU A 111 -21.95 16.39 -6.30
C GLU A 111 -21.06 16.00 -5.11
N GLN A 112 -21.36 14.91 -4.41
CA GLN A 112 -20.53 14.42 -3.29
C GLN A 112 -19.16 13.95 -3.76
N GLU A 113 -19.08 13.25 -4.90
CA GLU A 113 -17.82 12.88 -5.54
C GLU A 113 -17.00 14.13 -5.91
N GLY A 114 -17.66 15.17 -6.44
CA GLY A 114 -17.03 16.47 -6.71
C GLY A 114 -16.50 17.19 -5.45
N LYS A 115 -17.20 17.06 -4.33
CA LYS A 115 -16.85 17.69 -3.04
C LYS A 115 -15.65 17.00 -2.38
N LEU A 116 -15.65 15.67 -2.34
CA LEU A 116 -14.49 14.86 -1.91
C LEU A 116 -13.27 15.15 -2.78
N LYS A 117 -13.47 15.23 -4.10
CA LYS A 117 -12.40 15.60 -5.03
C LYS A 117 -11.87 16.99 -4.75
N ASN A 118 -12.72 17.97 -4.39
CA ASN A 118 -12.34 19.34 -4.01
C ASN A 118 -11.55 19.38 -2.69
N ILE A 119 -11.99 18.63 -1.68
CA ILE A 119 -11.29 18.48 -0.40
C ILE A 119 -9.90 17.87 -0.63
N LEU A 120 -9.81 16.79 -1.41
CA LEU A 120 -8.55 16.18 -1.83
C LEU A 120 -7.68 17.10 -2.69
N LYS A 121 -8.25 18.06 -3.43
CA LYS A 121 -7.47 19.12 -4.11
C LYS A 121 -6.89 20.13 -3.12
N ARG A 122 -7.65 20.47 -2.07
CA ARG A 122 -7.32 21.51 -1.09
C ARG A 122 -6.37 21.02 0.01
N THR A 123 -6.35 19.72 0.28
CA THR A 123 -5.42 19.09 1.21
C THR A 123 -4.14 18.59 0.49
N TYR A 124 -2.99 18.68 1.14
CA TYR A 124 -1.71 18.12 0.65
C TYR A 124 -1.72 16.59 0.49
N LEU A 125 -2.83 15.89 0.81
CA LEU A 125 -3.06 14.48 0.47
C LEU A 125 -2.88 14.20 -1.03
N ARG A 126 -3.11 15.18 -1.91
CA ARG A 126 -2.76 15.04 -3.33
C ARG A 126 -1.27 14.78 -3.55
N ARG A 127 -0.37 15.39 -2.76
CA ARG A 127 1.08 15.13 -2.83
C ARG A 127 1.39 13.66 -2.51
N TRP A 128 0.56 13.02 -1.70
CA TRP A 128 0.68 11.60 -1.35
C TRP A 128 -0.03 10.67 -2.37
N MET A 129 -1.12 11.12 -3.01
CA MET A 129 -1.83 10.33 -4.05
C MET A 129 -1.30 10.49 -5.48
N VAL A 130 -0.67 11.63 -5.80
CA VAL A 130 -0.08 11.96 -7.13
C VAL A 130 1.43 11.71 -7.12
N HIS A 131 1.94 11.00 -6.11
CA HIS A 131 3.32 10.52 -6.18
C HIS A 131 3.37 9.26 -7.04
N ASP A 132 3.17 9.45 -8.34
CA ASP A 132 3.79 8.55 -9.31
C ASP A 132 4.20 9.30 -10.58
N GLN A 133 5.43 8.97 -11.02
CA GLN A 133 5.97 9.07 -12.37
C GLN A 133 6.21 10.45 -13.01
N SER A 134 7.48 10.89 -12.98
CA SER A 134 8.32 11.08 -14.20
C SER A 134 9.35 12.24 -14.15
N GLN A 135 9.35 13.13 -13.15
CA GLN A 135 10.11 14.38 -13.31
C GLN A 135 10.84 14.95 -12.09
N GLN A 136 10.95 14.21 -10.97
CA GLN A 136 11.61 14.74 -9.77
C GLN A 136 12.70 13.82 -9.19
N GLU A 137 13.35 13.01 -10.02
CA GLU A 137 14.55 12.25 -9.61
C GLU A 137 15.83 12.74 -10.33
N THR A 138 15.72 13.54 -11.40
CA THR A 138 16.89 14.02 -12.15
C THR A 138 17.57 15.25 -11.54
N ASP A 139 16.85 16.07 -10.76
CA ASP A 139 17.40 17.35 -10.29
C ASP A 139 17.93 17.32 -8.84
N PHE A 140 17.67 16.24 -8.09
CA PHE A 140 18.21 16.06 -6.74
C PHE A 140 19.56 15.32 -6.68
N LEU A 141 20.06 14.84 -7.82
CA LEU A 141 21.32 14.07 -7.91
C LEU A 141 22.54 14.90 -8.35
N LYS A 142 22.41 16.23 -8.55
CA LYS A 142 23.53 17.06 -9.06
C LYS A 142 24.18 18.00 -8.05
N SER A 143 23.84 17.89 -6.77
CA SER A 143 24.60 18.58 -5.72
C SER A 143 24.70 17.67 -4.51
N THR A 144 25.77 16.88 -4.48
CA THR A 144 26.62 16.61 -3.31
C THR A 144 27.56 15.50 -3.75
N GLU A 145 28.74 15.93 -4.18
CA GLU A 145 29.92 15.09 -4.31
C GLU A 145 30.19 14.34 -3.00
N GLU A 146 30.67 13.11 -3.19
CA GLU A 146 31.69 12.43 -2.40
C GLU A 146 31.39 12.07 -0.92
N ASN A 147 31.64 10.77 -0.66
CA ASN A 147 31.85 10.14 0.64
C ASN A 147 30.61 9.70 1.43
N SER A 148 30.11 8.51 1.12
CA SER A 148 29.83 7.47 2.13
C SER A 148 29.55 6.12 1.47
N PRO A 149 30.14 5.00 1.95
CA PRO A 149 29.90 3.69 1.39
C PRO A 149 28.65 3.04 2.02
N THR A 150 27.85 2.41 1.14
CA THR A 150 27.11 1.16 1.40
C THR A 150 26.04 1.09 2.50
N ILE A 151 24.99 1.94 2.47
CA ILE A 151 23.70 1.65 3.16
C ILE A 151 22.46 2.00 2.28
N LYS A 152 22.66 2.40 1.03
CA LYS A 152 21.54 2.80 0.12
C LYS A 152 21.02 1.66 -0.78
N THR A 153 21.63 0.48 -0.74
CA THR A 153 21.31 -0.62 -1.66
C THR A 153 20.12 -1.44 -1.21
N ASP A 154 20.04 -1.78 0.08
CA ASP A 154 19.05 -2.77 0.55
C ASP A 154 17.64 -2.18 0.54
N SER A 155 17.48 -0.95 1.03
CA SER A 155 16.20 -0.23 0.96
C SER A 155 15.77 0.09 -0.48
N SER A 156 16.71 0.37 -1.38
CA SER A 156 16.40 0.62 -2.80
C SER A 156 16.00 -0.66 -3.53
N ILE A 157 16.64 -1.79 -3.22
CA ILE A 157 16.32 -3.12 -3.74
C ILE A 157 14.96 -3.58 -3.20
N ASP A 158 14.68 -3.35 -1.92
CA ASP A 158 13.38 -3.66 -1.31
C ASP A 158 12.26 -2.82 -1.91
N ILE A 159 12.51 -1.53 -2.19
CA ILE A 159 11.56 -0.67 -2.91
C ILE A 159 11.33 -1.19 -4.35
N ALA A 160 12.38 -1.58 -5.06
CA ALA A 160 12.26 -2.13 -6.41
C ALA A 160 11.48 -3.46 -6.41
N ARG A 161 11.77 -4.34 -5.45
CA ARG A 161 11.05 -5.60 -5.23
C ARG A 161 9.57 -5.35 -4.93
N LEU A 162 9.27 -4.45 -3.98
CA LEU A 162 7.91 -4.08 -3.63
C LEU A 162 7.17 -3.47 -4.82
N LYS A 163 7.85 -2.68 -5.69
CA LYS A 163 7.24 -2.17 -6.92
C LYS A 163 6.88 -3.28 -7.91
N VAL A 164 7.74 -4.28 -8.06
CA VAL A 164 7.48 -5.45 -8.92
C VAL A 164 6.33 -6.28 -8.37
N GLU A 165 6.31 -6.57 -7.07
CA GLU A 165 5.22 -7.29 -6.41
C GLU A 165 3.90 -6.53 -6.52
N ASN A 166 3.92 -5.21 -6.31
CA ASN A 166 2.74 -4.37 -6.46
C ASN A 166 2.22 -4.35 -7.91
N ALA A 167 3.12 -4.34 -8.90
CA ALA A 167 2.74 -4.47 -10.30
C ALA A 167 2.11 -5.84 -10.60
N ALA A 168 2.68 -6.92 -10.09
CA ALA A 168 2.14 -8.28 -10.23
C ALA A 168 0.76 -8.42 -9.56
N LEU A 169 0.57 -7.85 -8.37
CA LEU A 169 -0.72 -7.83 -7.69
C LEU A 169 -1.76 -7.05 -8.50
N ARG A 170 -1.41 -5.87 -9.04
CA ARG A 170 -2.31 -5.10 -9.90
C ARG A 170 -2.72 -5.87 -11.16
N GLU A 171 -1.78 -6.59 -11.77
CA GLU A 171 -2.07 -7.47 -12.90
C GLU A 171 -3.03 -8.61 -12.50
N SER A 172 -2.82 -9.24 -11.34
CA SER A 172 -3.70 -10.31 -10.84
C SER A 172 -5.13 -9.81 -10.58
N ILE A 173 -5.29 -8.60 -10.03
CA ILE A 173 -6.59 -7.95 -9.82
C ILE A 173 -7.26 -7.69 -11.17
N ALA A 174 -6.54 -7.09 -12.13
CA ALA A 174 -7.08 -6.83 -13.45
C ALA A 174 -7.49 -8.13 -14.19
N ASN A 175 -6.76 -9.23 -13.98
CA ASN A 175 -7.12 -10.55 -14.51
C ASN A 175 -8.40 -11.09 -13.86
N LEU A 176 -8.56 -10.93 -12.54
CA LEU A 176 -9.77 -11.33 -11.84
C LEU A 176 -10.99 -10.51 -12.30
N GLU A 177 -10.84 -9.20 -12.52
CA GLU A 177 -11.88 -8.33 -13.08
C GLU A 177 -12.33 -8.81 -14.47
N ARG A 178 -11.37 -9.19 -15.34
CA ARG A 178 -11.66 -9.75 -16.66
C ARG A 178 -12.39 -11.09 -16.57
N LEU A 179 -11.95 -11.99 -15.71
CA LEU A 179 -12.59 -13.30 -15.52
C LEU A 179 -14.00 -13.17 -14.95
N THR A 180 -14.19 -12.28 -13.97
CA THR A 180 -15.51 -11.95 -13.41
C THR A 180 -16.44 -11.34 -14.47
N SER A 181 -15.90 -10.49 -15.34
CA SER A 181 -16.65 -9.96 -16.50
C SER A 181 -17.04 -11.05 -17.49
N SER A 182 -16.16 -12.03 -17.74
CA SER A 182 -16.47 -13.21 -18.57
C SER A 182 -17.58 -14.06 -17.95
N ILE A 183 -17.55 -14.31 -16.64
CA ILE A 183 -18.64 -15.00 -15.92
C ILE A 183 -19.97 -14.28 -16.15
N HIS A 184 -19.99 -12.96 -15.94
CA HIS A 184 -21.21 -12.16 -16.14
C HIS A 184 -21.70 -12.21 -17.59
N ARG A 185 -20.78 -12.12 -18.55
CA ARG A 185 -21.11 -12.22 -19.99
C ARG A 185 -21.69 -13.60 -20.34
N LEU A 186 -21.10 -14.68 -19.83
CA LEU A 186 -21.59 -16.04 -20.04
C LEU A 186 -22.98 -16.24 -19.41
N HIS A 187 -23.21 -15.68 -18.23
CA HIS A 187 -24.53 -15.69 -17.60
C HIS A 187 -25.59 -15.00 -18.49
N ILE A 188 -25.29 -13.81 -19.02
CA ILE A 188 -26.20 -13.11 -19.93
C ILE A 188 -26.46 -13.92 -21.20
N LEU A 189 -25.43 -14.54 -21.78
CA LEU A 189 -25.58 -15.37 -22.97
C LEU A 189 -26.45 -16.59 -22.70
N LEU A 190 -26.29 -17.23 -21.54
CA LEU A 190 -27.10 -18.37 -21.14
C LEU A 190 -28.57 -17.99 -20.95
N LEU A 191 -28.84 -16.82 -20.37
CA LEU A 191 -30.21 -16.28 -20.27
C LEU A 191 -30.82 -15.98 -21.64
N LYS A 192 -30.05 -15.42 -22.58
CA LYS A 192 -30.53 -15.18 -23.94
C LYS A 192 -30.88 -16.48 -24.67
N VAL A 193 -30.06 -17.52 -24.54
CA VAL A 193 -30.35 -18.83 -25.13
C VAL A 193 -31.61 -19.43 -24.50
N GLN A 194 -31.84 -19.20 -23.20
CA GLN A 194 -33.08 -19.61 -22.52
C GLN A 194 -34.32 -18.89 -23.06
N ASP A 195 -34.24 -17.58 -23.26
CA ASP A 195 -35.32 -16.78 -23.85
C ASP A 195 -35.61 -17.23 -25.30
N GLU A 196 -34.56 -17.47 -26.09
CA GLU A 196 -34.69 -17.98 -27.47
C GLU A 196 -35.26 -19.39 -27.54
N ALA A 197 -34.95 -20.26 -26.57
CA ALA A 197 -35.51 -21.61 -26.47
C ALA A 197 -36.98 -21.64 -25.99
N SER A 198 -37.49 -20.53 -25.46
CA SER A 198 -38.91 -20.33 -25.12
C SER A 198 -39.73 -19.79 -26.30
N SER A 199 -39.05 -19.24 -27.31
CA SER A 199 -39.58 -18.85 -28.61
C SER A 199 -39.43 -20.02 -29.61
N ASP A 200 -40.30 -20.14 -30.61
CA ASP A 200 -40.38 -21.30 -31.54
C ASP A 200 -39.22 -21.39 -32.56
N GLY A 201 -38.02 -20.95 -32.18
CA GLY A 201 -36.84 -20.81 -33.03
C GLY A 201 -35.89 -22.01 -33.02
N THR A 202 -35.25 -22.23 -34.18
CA THR A 202 -34.22 -23.22 -34.54
C THR A 202 -33.41 -23.85 -33.38
N LYS A 203 -33.76 -25.10 -33.04
CA LYS A 203 -33.21 -25.89 -31.91
C LYS A 203 -31.74 -26.32 -32.06
N GLU A 204 -31.21 -26.37 -33.28
CA GLU A 204 -29.82 -26.83 -33.54
C GLU A 204 -28.79 -25.73 -33.27
N GLY A 205 -29.14 -24.47 -33.53
CA GLY A 205 -28.29 -23.32 -33.20
C GLY A 205 -28.19 -23.06 -31.70
N THR A 206 -29.29 -23.26 -30.96
CA THR A 206 -29.35 -23.05 -29.50
C THR A 206 -28.54 -24.11 -28.75
N THR A 207 -28.63 -25.38 -29.14
CA THR A 207 -27.85 -26.46 -28.53
C THR A 207 -26.33 -26.30 -28.75
N GLN A 208 -25.91 -25.87 -29.94
CA GLN A 208 -24.51 -25.53 -30.20
C GLN A 208 -24.04 -24.31 -29.39
N ALA A 209 -24.90 -23.30 -29.22
CA ALA A 209 -24.59 -22.12 -28.41
C ALA A 209 -24.38 -22.47 -26.93
N VAL A 210 -25.24 -23.33 -26.34
CA VAL A 210 -25.07 -23.84 -24.96
C VAL A 210 -23.75 -24.62 -24.83
N SER A 211 -23.43 -25.48 -25.80
CA SER A 211 -22.16 -26.24 -25.80
C SER A 211 -20.94 -25.32 -25.81
N ASN A 212 -20.97 -24.26 -26.62
CA ASN A 212 -19.90 -23.25 -26.66
C ASN A 212 -19.77 -22.50 -25.31
N ILE A 213 -20.90 -22.16 -24.67
CA ILE A 213 -20.92 -21.53 -23.34
C ILE A 213 -20.29 -22.45 -22.29
N VAL A 214 -20.62 -23.75 -22.30
CA VAL A 214 -20.03 -24.74 -21.37
C VAL A 214 -18.52 -24.88 -21.58
N MET A 215 -18.06 -24.90 -22.83
CA MET A 215 -16.64 -24.97 -23.16
C MET A 215 -15.89 -23.74 -22.65
N GLU A 216 -16.44 -22.55 -22.86
CA GLU A 216 -15.85 -21.31 -22.37
C GLU A 216 -15.88 -21.21 -20.84
N ALA A 217 -16.98 -21.62 -20.20
CA ALA A 217 -17.09 -21.67 -18.74
C ALA A 217 -16.04 -22.60 -18.11
N LYS A 218 -15.74 -23.75 -18.74
CA LYS A 218 -14.65 -24.64 -18.31
C LYS A 218 -13.26 -24.00 -18.45
N GLN A 219 -13.03 -23.19 -19.48
CA GLN A 219 -11.79 -22.42 -19.62
C GLN A 219 -11.67 -21.37 -18.52
N VAL A 220 -12.76 -20.64 -18.23
CA VAL A 220 -12.82 -19.67 -17.13
C VAL A 220 -12.60 -20.36 -15.78
N LYS A 221 -13.19 -21.55 -15.55
CA LYS A 221 -12.96 -22.36 -14.34
C LYS A 221 -11.48 -22.73 -14.17
N THR A 222 -10.85 -23.16 -15.26
CA THR A 222 -9.42 -23.54 -15.25
C THR A 222 -8.55 -22.32 -14.97
N ALA A 223 -8.87 -21.17 -15.55
CA ALA A 223 -8.16 -19.92 -15.31
C ALA A 223 -8.31 -19.45 -13.85
N LEU A 224 -9.51 -19.51 -13.27
CA LEU A 224 -9.77 -19.17 -11.86
C LEU A 224 -9.04 -20.11 -10.89
N GLY A 225 -9.00 -21.40 -11.19
CA GLY A 225 -8.27 -22.39 -10.38
C GLY A 225 -6.75 -22.26 -10.45
N GLY A 226 -6.21 -21.55 -11.45
CA GLY A 226 -4.78 -21.28 -11.61
C GLY A 226 -4.33 -19.92 -11.06
N LEU A 227 -5.23 -19.11 -10.49
CA LEU A 227 -4.88 -17.83 -9.89
C LEU A 227 -4.30 -18.04 -8.50
N LEU A 228 -3.12 -17.48 -8.25
CA LEU A 228 -2.59 -17.34 -6.89
C LEU A 228 -3.51 -16.41 -6.06
N PRO A 229 -3.68 -16.67 -4.75
CA PRO A 229 -4.47 -15.82 -3.88
C PRO A 229 -3.94 -14.38 -3.87
N VAL A 230 -4.83 -13.41 -4.10
CA VAL A 230 -4.50 -11.97 -4.28
C VAL A 230 -4.12 -11.29 -2.96
N SER A 231 -4.36 -11.92 -1.81
CA SER A 231 -3.92 -11.39 -0.52
C SER A 231 -3.70 -12.44 0.55
N TRP A 232 -2.65 -12.19 1.32
CA TRP A 232 -2.30 -12.81 2.59
C TRP A 232 -3.48 -12.66 3.57
N SER A 233 -4.17 -13.75 3.88
CA SER A 233 -4.93 -13.82 5.12
C SER A 233 -3.90 -13.87 6.23
N GLY A 234 -3.59 -12.72 6.84
CA GLY A 234 -2.93 -12.70 8.13
C GLY A 234 -3.71 -13.62 9.06
N ASP A 235 -3.09 -14.72 9.45
CA ASP A 235 -3.51 -15.44 10.63
C ASP A 235 -3.42 -14.44 11.79
N GLU A 236 -4.52 -14.17 12.47
CA GLU A 236 -4.49 -13.37 13.71
C GLU A 236 -3.60 -14.03 14.78
N ALA A 237 -3.18 -15.29 14.58
CA ALA A 237 -2.20 -15.95 15.43
C ALA A 237 -0.74 -15.52 15.21
N ASP A 238 -0.42 -14.82 14.12
CA ASP A 238 0.95 -14.38 13.78
C ASP A 238 1.12 -12.86 13.94
N ALA A 239 0.30 -12.25 14.80
CA ALA A 239 0.68 -10.99 15.42
C ALA A 239 1.99 -11.25 16.17
N ILE A 240 3.11 -10.79 15.62
CA ILE A 240 4.44 -10.84 16.22
C ILE A 240 4.35 -10.20 17.62
N ILE A 241 4.10 -11.02 18.64
CA ILE A 241 4.30 -10.66 20.02
C ILE A 241 5.82 -10.61 20.17
N TYR A 242 6.37 -9.41 20.35
CA TYR A 242 7.79 -9.15 20.56
C TYR A 242 8.34 -9.71 21.90
N THR A 243 7.83 -10.83 22.39
CA THR A 243 8.30 -11.44 23.63
C THR A 243 8.28 -12.96 23.51
N SER A 244 9.38 -13.55 23.06
CA SER A 244 9.96 -14.76 23.65
C SER A 244 11.14 -15.23 22.81
N LEU A 245 12.35 -14.90 23.27
CA LEU A 245 13.57 -15.61 22.91
C LEU A 245 13.42 -17.08 23.31
N HIS A 246 13.86 -17.98 22.41
CA HIS A 246 14.09 -19.42 22.63
C HIS A 246 12.85 -20.32 22.77
N GLU A 247 12.60 -21.19 21.78
CA GLU A 247 12.79 -22.66 21.85
C GLU A 247 12.28 -23.32 20.53
N PRO A 248 12.93 -24.36 19.97
CA PRO A 248 12.53 -24.95 18.70
C PRO A 248 11.45 -26.01 18.93
N SER A 249 10.39 -26.01 18.12
CA SER A 249 9.40 -27.10 18.15
C SER A 249 8.95 -27.49 16.74
N ASP A 250 9.40 -28.71 16.40
CA ASP A 250 8.98 -29.75 15.46
C ASP A 250 8.41 -29.47 14.04
N PRO A 251 8.92 -30.20 13.02
CA PRO A 251 8.39 -30.22 11.67
C PRO A 251 7.22 -31.22 11.57
N SER A 252 6.02 -30.83 11.98
CA SER A 252 4.82 -31.61 11.69
C SER A 252 3.58 -30.73 11.58
N GLU A 253 3.43 -30.09 10.43
CA GLU A 253 2.09 -29.80 9.90
C GLU A 253 2.07 -30.21 8.44
N ALA A 254 1.38 -31.32 8.19
CA ALA A 254 0.97 -31.74 6.87
C ALA A 254 0.21 -30.60 6.17
N SER A 255 0.46 -30.47 4.87
CA SER A 255 -0.09 -29.48 3.95
C SER A 255 -1.52 -29.05 4.31
N LYS A 256 -1.65 -27.87 4.92
CA LYS A 256 -2.93 -27.16 4.99
C LYS A 256 -3.36 -26.92 3.53
N PRO A 257 -4.63 -27.20 3.15
CA PRO A 257 -5.10 -26.90 1.82
C PRO A 257 -4.95 -25.41 1.60
N GLU A 258 -4.30 -25.05 0.49
CA GLU A 258 -4.14 -23.68 0.01
C GLU A 258 -5.52 -23.00 0.06
N LYS A 259 -5.71 -22.14 1.07
CA LYS A 259 -6.99 -21.51 1.35
C LYS A 259 -7.21 -20.48 0.25
N LEU A 260 -7.98 -20.86 -0.76
CA LEU A 260 -8.37 -19.98 -1.87
C LEU A 260 -8.93 -18.67 -1.31
N ASP A 261 -8.54 -17.55 -1.91
CA ASP A 261 -9.10 -16.24 -1.58
C ASP A 261 -10.63 -16.26 -1.71
N ALA A 262 -11.33 -15.56 -0.83
CA ALA A 262 -12.80 -15.54 -0.79
C ALA A 262 -13.40 -15.09 -2.13
N VAL A 263 -12.72 -14.19 -2.84
CA VAL A 263 -13.12 -13.71 -4.16
C VAL A 263 -12.95 -14.80 -5.23
N SER A 264 -11.81 -15.49 -5.24
CA SER A 264 -11.56 -16.62 -6.16
C SER A 264 -12.50 -17.81 -5.89
N ALA A 265 -12.79 -18.09 -4.61
CA ALA A 265 -13.73 -19.13 -4.21
C ALA A 265 -15.16 -18.84 -4.71
N ALA A 266 -15.65 -17.61 -4.51
CA ALA A 266 -16.94 -17.17 -5.03
C ALA A 266 -16.97 -17.19 -6.57
N GLY A 267 -15.87 -16.79 -7.22
CA GLY A 267 -15.71 -16.88 -8.68
C GLY A 267 -15.85 -18.31 -9.21
N LEU A 268 -15.23 -19.28 -8.52
CA LEU A 268 -15.31 -20.70 -8.87
C LEU A 268 -16.73 -21.25 -8.69
N GLU A 269 -17.41 -20.90 -7.59
CA GLU A 269 -18.80 -21.28 -7.34
C GLU A 269 -19.75 -20.73 -8.42
N MET A 270 -19.57 -19.47 -8.82
CA MET A 270 -20.38 -18.86 -9.89
C MET A 270 -20.20 -19.58 -11.24
N VAL A 271 -18.98 -20.01 -11.57
CA VAL A 271 -18.72 -20.77 -12.79
C VAL A 271 -19.33 -22.16 -12.73
N ASP A 272 -19.28 -22.82 -11.56
CA ASP A 272 -19.88 -24.13 -11.36
C ASP A 272 -21.40 -24.10 -11.50
N LEU A 273 -22.04 -23.07 -10.94
CA LEU A 273 -23.47 -22.83 -11.15
C LEU A 273 -23.81 -22.57 -12.62
N LEU A 274 -22.98 -21.82 -13.36
CA LEU A 274 -23.18 -21.58 -14.79
C LEU A 274 -23.06 -22.85 -15.62
N ILE A 275 -22.07 -23.69 -15.33
CA ILE A 275 -21.89 -24.98 -16.02
C ILE A 275 -23.10 -25.88 -15.74
N LEU A 276 -23.54 -25.97 -14.48
CA LEU A 276 -24.70 -26.77 -14.10
C LEU A 276 -25.98 -26.27 -14.79
N ALA A 277 -26.24 -24.97 -14.76
CA ALA A 277 -27.40 -24.38 -15.41
C ALA A 277 -27.41 -24.63 -16.93
N ALA A 278 -26.24 -24.53 -17.58
CA ALA A 278 -26.10 -24.82 -19.00
C ALA A 278 -26.35 -26.29 -19.34
N GLN A 279 -25.87 -27.22 -18.50
CA GLN A 279 -26.14 -28.66 -18.66
C GLN A 279 -27.63 -28.97 -18.51
N LEU A 280 -28.31 -28.39 -17.51
CA LEU A 280 -29.76 -28.53 -17.32
C LEU A 280 -30.55 -27.99 -18.52
N GLN A 281 -30.12 -26.87 -19.10
CA GLN A 281 -30.72 -26.34 -20.33
C GLN A 281 -30.52 -27.29 -21.51
N GLN A 282 -29.34 -27.90 -21.63
CA GLN A 282 -29.03 -28.86 -22.68
C GLN A 282 -29.89 -30.14 -22.56
N GLU A 283 -30.08 -30.66 -21.35
CA GLU A 283 -30.95 -31.80 -21.06
C GLU A 283 -32.42 -31.49 -21.39
N SER A 284 -32.91 -30.30 -20.98
CA SER A 284 -34.28 -29.87 -21.27
C SER A 284 -34.59 -29.69 -22.76
N LEU A 285 -33.56 -29.39 -23.57
CA LEU A 285 -33.66 -29.28 -25.03
C LEU A 285 -33.66 -30.67 -25.69
N GLY A 286 -32.96 -31.65 -25.09
CA GLY A 286 -32.95 -33.04 -25.52
C GLY A 286 -34.28 -33.77 -25.26
N GLU A 287 -34.88 -33.57 -24.08
CA GLU A 287 -36.18 -34.16 -23.73
C GLU A 287 -37.34 -33.63 -24.61
N ARG A 288 -37.32 -32.34 -24.97
CA ARG A 288 -38.30 -31.73 -25.89
C ARG A 288 -38.22 -32.24 -27.34
N CYS A 289 -37.26 -33.09 -27.68
CA CYS A 289 -37.14 -33.72 -29.00
C CYS A 289 -37.79 -35.11 -29.07
N LEU A 290 -38.08 -35.75 -27.92
CA LEU A 290 -38.59 -37.12 -27.87
C LEU A 290 -40.13 -37.24 -27.90
N ASP A 291 -40.86 -36.14 -27.75
CA ASP A 291 -42.32 -36.13 -27.91
C ASP A 291 -42.71 -35.02 -28.90
N PRO A 292 -43.08 -35.41 -30.15
CA PRO A 292 -44.51 -35.42 -30.47
C PRO A 292 -44.87 -36.49 -31.52
N HIS A 293 -45.46 -37.62 -31.11
CA HIS A 293 -46.57 -38.27 -31.81
C HIS A 293 -47.01 -39.51 -31.00
N ASN A 294 -47.96 -39.32 -30.08
CA ASN A 294 -48.83 -40.42 -29.67
C ASN A 294 -50.22 -39.90 -29.30
N THR A 295 -50.91 -39.37 -30.32
CA THR A 295 -52.37 -39.31 -30.34
C THR A 295 -52.82 -39.66 -31.75
N THR A 296 -53.00 -40.96 -32.01
CA THR A 296 -53.74 -41.44 -33.17
C THR A 296 -55.04 -42.04 -32.67
N SER A 297 -56.14 -41.49 -33.18
CA SER A 297 -57.49 -42.08 -33.15
C SER A 297 -57.50 -43.59 -33.35
N GLY A 298 -58.30 -44.26 -32.54
CA GLY A 298 -58.76 -45.63 -32.69
C GLY A 298 -59.81 -45.91 -31.63
#